data_AF-A0A835PDC1-F1
#
_entry.id   AF-A0A835PDC1-F1
#
_cell.length_a   1.000
_cell.length_b   1.000
_cell.length_c   1.000
_cell.angle_alpha   90.00
_cell.angle_beta   90.00
_cell.angle_gamma   90.00
#
_symmetry.space_group_name_H-M   'P 1'
#
loop_
_entity.id
_entity.type
_entity.pdbx_description
1 polymer ?
#
loop_
_entity_poly.entity_id
_entity_poly.type
_entity_poly.pdbx_seq_one_letter_code
_entity_poly.pdbx_strand_id
1 'polypeptide(L)'
;MVSRSYSNLLELASGEPSSLGRLNRRIPSVVTASESGSSSSGPRDRTIIVANQLPIRAHRGPGGNGWTFSWNEDSLLLQLKDAISDQAGRMEFIYVGCLRDEIPLSEQEEVSQILLETFKCVPAFLPPDLLSRFYLGFCKQHLWPLFHYMLPLSAELGGRFDRSLWQAYVSANKIFADKILEVICPDEDFVWVHDYHLMILPTFLRKRFNRVKLGFFLHSPFPSSEIYKTLPAREEILRSLLNSDLIGFHTFDYARHFLSCCSRMLGLTYESNGDILDWNIMAEL
;
A
#
# COMPACT_ATOMS: atom_id res chain seq x y z
N MET A 1 -3.39 -28.92 8.61
CA MET A 1 -3.33 -28.79 7.15
C MET A 1 -2.96 -27.34 6.85
N VAL A 2 -1.74 -27.09 6.38
CA VAL A 2 -1.18 -25.75 6.17
C VAL A 2 -1.98 -25.03 5.07
N SER A 3 -2.47 -23.82 5.37
CA SER A 3 -3.31 -23.01 4.48
C SER A 3 -2.55 -22.64 3.20
N ARG A 4 -3.11 -23.05 2.05
CA ARG A 4 -2.55 -22.88 0.69
C ARG A 4 -2.57 -21.43 0.17
N SER A 5 -3.05 -20.46 0.95
CA SER A 5 -3.26 -19.08 0.47
C SER A 5 -1.98 -18.23 0.41
N TYR A 6 -1.00 -18.47 1.29
CA TYR A 6 0.23 -17.66 1.36
C TYR A 6 1.25 -18.00 0.27
N SER A 7 1.28 -19.26 -0.17
CA SER A 7 2.20 -19.71 -1.22
C SER A 7 1.79 -19.16 -2.59
N ASN A 8 0.49 -18.99 -2.85
CA ASN A 8 -0.04 -18.73 -4.18
C ASN A 8 0.36 -17.34 -4.74
N LEU A 9 0.41 -16.29 -3.91
CA LEU A 9 0.77 -14.94 -4.37
C LEU A 9 2.25 -14.82 -4.78
N LEU A 10 3.14 -15.56 -4.12
CA LEU A 10 4.55 -15.62 -4.52
C LEU A 10 4.82 -16.70 -5.53
N GLU A 11 4.14 -17.85 -5.53
CA GLU A 11 4.24 -18.81 -6.63
C GLU A 11 3.83 -18.17 -7.97
N LEU A 12 2.77 -17.34 -7.95
CA LEU A 12 2.39 -16.47 -9.07
C LEU A 12 3.46 -15.43 -9.44
N ALA A 13 4.39 -15.11 -8.54
CA ALA A 13 5.42 -14.09 -8.72
C ALA A 13 6.87 -14.62 -8.76
N SER A 14 7.13 -15.92 -8.50
CA SER A 14 8.49 -16.45 -8.26
C SER A 14 8.71 -17.98 -8.38
N GLY A 15 7.71 -18.82 -8.69
CA GLY A 15 7.97 -20.17 -9.23
C GLY A 15 8.71 -21.28 -8.43
N GLU A 16 9.19 -21.11 -7.18
CA GLU A 16 9.75 -22.23 -6.36
C GLU A 16 9.56 -22.05 -4.82
N PRO A 17 9.54 -23.13 -4.00
CA PRO A 17 9.23 -23.07 -2.57
C PRO A 17 10.46 -23.26 -1.65
N SER A 18 10.47 -22.62 -0.47
CA SER A 18 11.33 -23.07 0.66
C SER A 18 10.85 -22.62 2.06
N SER A 19 11.32 -23.42 3.02
CA SER A 19 10.87 -23.74 4.38
C SER A 19 11.03 -22.66 5.46
N LEU A 20 10.09 -22.64 6.43
CA LEU A 20 10.16 -21.80 7.63
C LEU A 20 10.33 -22.64 8.91
N GLY A 21 11.43 -22.38 9.63
CA GLY A 21 11.66 -22.84 11.00
C GLY A 21 10.95 -21.96 12.02
N ARG A 22 10.43 -22.58 13.08
CA ARG A 22 9.78 -21.95 14.24
C ARG A 22 10.79 -21.19 15.10
N LEU A 23 10.45 -19.98 15.56
CA LEU A 23 11.01 -19.39 16.79
C LEU A 23 10.00 -18.48 17.52
N ASN A 24 10.02 -18.61 18.85
CA ASN A 24 9.09 -18.09 19.85
C ASN A 24 8.98 -16.56 19.94
N ARG A 25 7.74 -16.06 20.17
CA ARG A 25 7.47 -14.70 20.67
C ARG A 25 7.73 -14.62 22.18
N ARG A 26 8.59 -13.69 22.61
CA ARG A 26 8.64 -13.17 23.99
C ARG A 26 8.09 -11.75 24.00
N ILE A 27 7.20 -11.47 24.93
CA ILE A 27 6.67 -10.13 25.25
C ILE A 27 7.61 -9.49 26.28
N PRO A 28 7.92 -8.19 26.17
CA PRO A 28 8.32 -7.42 27.35
C PRO A 28 7.41 -6.22 27.63
N SER A 29 7.19 -6.04 28.93
CA SER A 29 6.45 -5.02 29.65
C SER A 29 7.18 -3.66 29.73
N VAL A 30 6.39 -2.63 30.05
CA VAL A 30 6.80 -1.24 30.31
C VAL A 30 7.64 -1.12 31.59
N VAL A 31 8.72 -0.33 31.52
CA VAL A 31 9.49 0.14 32.69
C VAL A 31 9.71 1.65 32.55
N THR A 32 9.46 2.38 33.63
CA THR A 32 9.76 3.81 33.81
C THR A 32 11.11 4.00 34.51
N ALA A 33 11.94 4.95 34.07
CA ALA A 33 12.55 6.00 34.90
C ALA A 33 13.65 6.84 34.20
N SER A 34 13.56 8.15 34.45
CA SER A 34 14.60 9.17 34.73
C SER A 34 15.65 9.60 33.70
N GLU A 35 15.74 10.93 33.58
CA GLU A 35 16.59 11.78 32.75
C GLU A 35 18.10 11.66 33.03
N SER A 36 18.92 11.75 31.98
CA SER A 36 20.15 12.56 31.96
C SER A 36 20.68 12.72 30.53
N GLY A 37 21.17 13.93 30.22
CA GLY A 37 21.33 14.43 28.86
C GLY A 37 22.43 13.81 28.01
N SER A 38 22.14 13.74 26.71
CA SER A 38 23.10 13.90 25.63
C SER A 38 22.39 14.58 24.45
N SER A 39 23.05 15.51 23.77
CA SER A 39 22.54 16.25 22.63
C SER A 39 22.52 15.38 21.36
N SER A 40 21.75 14.30 21.35
CA SER A 40 21.34 13.65 20.11
C SER A 40 20.10 14.37 19.60
N SER A 41 20.10 14.84 18.35
CA SER A 41 18.85 15.08 17.64
C SER A 41 17.98 13.84 17.83
N GLY A 42 16.87 13.95 18.57
CA GLY A 42 16.00 12.82 18.85
C GLY A 42 15.59 12.11 17.55
N PRO A 43 15.17 10.83 17.61
CA PRO A 43 14.78 10.09 16.42
C PRO A 43 13.76 10.90 15.64
N ARG A 44 14.08 11.20 14.36
CA ARG A 44 13.14 11.84 13.45
C ARG A 44 12.15 10.75 13.04
N ASP A 45 10.88 10.95 13.34
CA ASP A 45 9.84 10.03 12.91
C ASP A 45 9.73 10.11 11.38
N ARG A 46 10.19 9.06 10.70
CA ARG A 46 10.19 9.00 9.24
C ARG A 46 8.97 8.22 8.76
N THR A 47 8.22 8.84 7.85
CA THR A 47 7.02 8.25 7.24
C THR A 47 7.21 8.08 5.74
N ILE A 48 7.02 6.85 5.26
CA ILE A 48 7.01 6.52 3.84
C ILE A 48 5.57 6.50 3.37
N ILE A 49 5.17 7.53 2.61
CA ILE A 49 3.86 7.64 1.98
C ILE A 49 3.90 6.94 0.63
N VAL A 50 3.04 5.94 0.45
CA VAL A 50 2.98 5.13 -0.77
C VAL A 50 1.64 5.31 -1.45
N ALA A 51 1.64 5.74 -2.70
CA ALA A 51 0.43 5.95 -3.48
C ALA A 51 0.67 5.66 -4.96
N ASN A 52 -0.40 5.47 -5.73
CA ASN A 52 -0.29 5.17 -7.17
C ASN A 52 0.54 6.22 -7.94
N GLN A 53 0.38 7.50 -7.61
CA GLN A 53 1.09 8.60 -8.28
C GLN A 53 1.90 9.42 -7.26
N LEU A 54 3.11 9.81 -7.66
CA LEU A 54 3.90 10.79 -6.92
C LEU A 54 3.25 12.17 -6.98
N PRO A 55 3.46 13.02 -5.95
CA PRO A 55 3.05 14.42 -5.94
C PRO A 55 3.97 15.30 -6.81
N ILE A 56 4.44 14.80 -7.95
CA ILE A 56 5.42 15.47 -8.82
C ILE A 56 4.87 15.59 -10.24
N ARG A 57 5.08 16.75 -10.86
CA ARG A 57 4.88 16.98 -12.29
C ARG A 57 6.25 16.94 -12.98
N ALA A 58 6.39 16.04 -13.95
CA ALA A 58 7.57 15.96 -14.78
C ALA A 58 7.32 16.76 -16.07
N HIS A 59 8.31 17.53 -16.51
CA HIS A 59 8.24 18.28 -17.76
C HIS A 59 9.51 17.98 -18.55
N ARG A 60 9.34 17.69 -19.84
CA ARG A 60 10.49 17.52 -20.73
C ARG A 60 11.00 18.89 -21.15
N GLY A 61 12.30 19.12 -21.02
CA GLY A 61 12.93 20.39 -21.38
C GLY A 61 12.73 20.74 -22.86
N PRO A 62 12.68 22.03 -23.22
CA PRO A 62 12.62 22.44 -24.62
C PRO A 62 13.82 21.89 -25.40
N GLY A 63 13.55 21.18 -26.50
CA GLY A 63 14.58 20.50 -27.30
C GLY A 63 14.86 19.05 -26.91
N GLY A 64 14.14 18.47 -25.94
CA GLY A 64 14.28 17.07 -25.55
C GLY A 64 15.45 16.78 -24.60
N ASN A 65 16.20 17.81 -24.19
CA ASN A 65 17.29 17.70 -23.24
C ASN A 65 16.79 17.80 -21.79
N GLY A 66 16.78 16.66 -21.10
CA GLY A 66 16.57 16.57 -19.67
C GLY A 66 15.13 16.70 -19.19
N TRP A 67 14.93 16.32 -17.93
CA TRP A 67 13.67 16.43 -17.21
C TRP A 67 13.74 17.53 -16.16
N THR A 68 12.65 18.28 -16.04
CA THR A 68 12.44 19.21 -14.92
C THR A 68 11.24 18.74 -14.09
N PHE A 69 11.36 18.89 -12.77
CA PHE A 69 10.38 18.39 -11.82
C PHE A 69 9.87 19.53 -10.95
N SER A 70 8.57 19.53 -10.67
CA SER A 70 7.94 20.45 -9.73
C SER A 70 6.90 19.74 -8.88
N TRP A 71 6.60 20.26 -7.70
CA TRP A 71 5.53 19.75 -6.85
C TRP A 71 4.17 19.92 -7.52
N ASN A 72 3.32 18.91 -7.39
CA ASN A 72 1.91 18.98 -7.77
C ASN A 72 1.09 19.44 -6.55
N GLU A 73 0.86 20.75 -6.42
CA GLU A 73 0.11 21.36 -5.31
C GLU A 73 -1.32 20.79 -5.15
N ASP A 74 -1.91 20.29 -6.24
CA ASP A 74 -3.23 19.64 -6.22
C ASP A 74 -3.21 18.20 -5.67
N SER A 75 -2.05 17.70 -5.25
CA SER A 75 -1.89 16.33 -4.76
C SER A 75 -2.43 16.19 -3.33
N LEU A 76 -3.34 15.24 -3.13
CA LEU A 76 -3.84 14.85 -1.81
C LEU A 76 -2.72 14.46 -0.85
N LEU A 77 -1.59 13.95 -1.36
CA LEU A 77 -0.45 13.54 -0.53
C LEU A 77 0.30 14.73 0.09
N LEU A 78 0.31 15.88 -0.58
CA LEU A 78 0.90 17.10 -0.03
C LEU A 78 -0.02 17.75 1.00
N GLN A 79 -1.32 17.81 0.70
CA GLN A 79 -2.33 18.28 1.66
C GLN A 79 -2.33 17.44 2.95
N LEU A 80 -2.13 16.13 2.82
CA LEU A 80 -2.00 15.21 3.95
C LEU A 80 -0.74 15.50 4.79
N LYS A 81 0.39 15.76 4.13
CA LYS A 81 1.62 16.17 4.81
C LYS A 81 1.38 17.45 5.60
N ASP A 82 0.74 18.45 5.04
CA ASP A 82 0.51 19.72 5.74
C ASP A 82 -0.43 19.56 6.94
N ALA A 83 -1.38 18.62 6.88
CA ALA A 83 -2.28 18.31 7.98
C ALA A 83 -1.62 17.54 9.14
N ILE A 84 -0.55 16.78 8.86
CA ILE A 84 0.06 15.84 9.82
C ILE A 84 1.45 16.29 10.26
N SER A 85 2.10 17.13 9.47
CA SER A 85 3.37 17.72 9.84
C SER A 85 3.17 18.62 11.05
N ASP A 86 3.69 18.17 12.18
CA ASP A 86 3.63 18.93 13.42
C ASP A 86 4.42 20.25 13.29
N GLN A 87 4.03 21.30 14.02
CA GLN A 87 4.69 22.62 13.96
C GLN A 87 6.18 22.55 14.36
N ALA A 88 6.60 21.46 14.99
CA ALA A 88 7.98 21.20 15.39
C ALA A 88 8.89 20.70 14.24
N GLY A 89 8.36 20.39 13.05
CA GLY A 89 9.17 20.02 11.87
C GLY A 89 10.03 18.76 12.04
N ARG A 90 9.63 17.85 12.93
CA ARG A 90 10.41 16.64 13.28
C ARG A 90 10.14 15.44 12.38
N MET A 91 9.05 15.45 11.62
CA MET A 91 8.73 14.35 10.70
C MET A 91 9.42 14.51 9.35
N GLU A 92 10.02 13.44 8.88
CA GLU A 92 10.53 13.33 7.51
C GLU A 92 9.57 12.47 6.68
N PHE A 93 9.22 12.96 5.48
CA PHE A 93 8.33 12.26 4.57
C PHE A 93 9.10 11.82 3.32
N ILE A 94 8.99 10.53 2.99
CA ILE A 94 9.46 9.96 1.73
C ILE A 94 8.23 9.51 0.94
N TYR A 95 8.17 9.84 -0.35
CA TYR A 95 7.04 9.48 -1.21
C TYR A 95 7.44 8.38 -2.18
N VAL A 96 6.61 7.34 -2.32
CA VAL A 96 6.81 6.26 -3.30
C VAL A 96 5.59 6.20 -4.23
N GLY A 97 5.82 6.25 -5.54
CA GLY A 97 4.74 6.31 -6.53
C GLY A 97 5.20 6.30 -7.97
N CYS A 98 4.27 6.16 -8.92
CA CYS A 98 4.57 6.32 -10.33
C CYS A 98 4.63 7.82 -10.72
N LEU A 99 5.45 8.15 -11.71
CA LEU A 99 5.32 9.41 -12.44
C LEU A 99 4.17 9.29 -13.45
N ARG A 100 3.59 10.43 -13.85
CA ARG A 100 2.55 10.48 -14.89
C ARG A 100 3.14 10.30 -16.28
N ASP A 101 4.34 10.81 -16.49
CA ASP A 101 5.05 10.77 -17.75
C ASP A 101 5.92 9.51 -17.87
N GLU A 102 6.02 8.98 -19.08
CA GLU A 102 6.87 7.83 -19.38
C GLU A 102 8.34 8.26 -19.48
N ILE A 103 9.16 7.71 -18.59
CA ILE A 103 10.60 7.97 -18.55
C ILE A 103 11.35 6.84 -19.28
N PRO A 104 12.14 7.15 -20.32
CA PRO A 104 12.97 6.15 -21.00
C PRO A 104 13.91 5.42 -20.05
N LEU A 105 14.11 4.12 -20.25
CA LEU A 105 14.96 3.28 -19.38
C LEU A 105 16.38 3.84 -19.18
N SER A 106 16.95 4.47 -20.21
CA SER A 106 18.28 5.10 -20.15
C SER A 106 18.37 6.30 -19.19
N GLU A 107 17.24 6.94 -18.90
CA GLU A 107 17.13 8.16 -18.10
C GLU A 107 16.58 7.89 -16.68
N GLN A 108 16.08 6.66 -16.41
CA GLN A 108 15.41 6.32 -15.15
C GLN A 108 16.30 6.45 -13.91
N GLU A 109 17.58 6.12 -14.01
CA GLU A 109 18.53 6.22 -12.90
C GLU A 109 18.76 7.69 -12.52
N GLU A 110 19.05 8.53 -13.52
CA GLU A 110 19.24 9.97 -13.33
C GLU A 110 17.99 10.62 -12.72
N VAL A 111 16.81 10.28 -13.26
CA VAL A 111 15.53 10.78 -12.74
C VAL A 111 15.29 10.33 -11.30
N SER A 112 15.60 9.07 -10.96
CA SER A 112 15.44 8.54 -9.59
C SER A 112 16.32 9.29 -8.60
N GLN A 113 17.57 9.56 -8.98
CA GLN A 113 18.50 10.29 -8.14
C GLN A 113 18.04 11.73 -7.89
N ILE A 114 17.64 12.44 -8.95
CA ILE A 114 17.12 13.82 -8.84
C ILE A 114 15.89 13.87 -7.92
N LEU A 115 14.95 12.93 -8.10
CA LEU A 115 13.72 12.87 -7.31
C LEU A 115 13.98 12.55 -5.84
N LEU A 116 14.92 11.65 -5.55
CA LEU A 116 15.25 11.27 -4.18
C LEU A 116 15.99 12.41 -3.46
N GLU A 117 16.98 13.03 -4.11
CA GLU A 117 17.80 14.09 -3.50
C GLU A 117 17.01 15.37 -3.30
N THR A 118 16.22 15.77 -4.30
CA THR A 118 15.53 17.08 -4.31
C THR A 118 14.15 17.02 -3.67
N PHE A 119 13.41 15.93 -3.88
CA PHE A 119 11.99 15.83 -3.50
C PHE A 119 11.70 14.73 -2.47
N LYS A 120 12.69 13.92 -2.07
CA LYS A 120 12.47 12.71 -1.26
C LYS A 120 11.42 11.77 -1.88
N CYS A 121 11.41 11.71 -3.21
CA CYS A 121 10.49 10.89 -3.98
C CYS A 121 11.25 9.69 -4.59
N VAL A 122 10.68 8.50 -4.46
CA VAL A 122 11.18 7.27 -5.07
C VAL A 122 10.20 6.87 -6.19
N PRO A 123 10.59 7.02 -7.48
CA PRO A 123 9.74 6.64 -8.58
C PRO A 123 9.65 5.12 -8.73
N ALA A 124 8.43 4.60 -8.81
CA ALA A 124 8.14 3.25 -9.25
C ALA A 124 7.89 3.26 -10.77
N PHE A 125 8.87 2.81 -11.56
CA PHE A 125 8.70 2.69 -13.00
C PHE A 125 7.98 1.39 -13.34
N LEU A 126 6.76 1.51 -13.85
CA LEU A 126 6.00 0.38 -14.38
C LEU A 126 6.13 0.36 -15.91
N PRO A 127 6.43 -0.80 -16.53
CA PRO A 127 6.36 -0.94 -17.98
C PRO A 127 4.97 -0.52 -18.52
N PRO A 128 4.87 0.15 -19.68
CA PRO A 128 3.59 0.69 -20.17
C PRO A 128 2.46 -0.33 -20.28
N ASP A 129 2.77 -1.54 -20.77
CA ASP A 129 1.80 -2.64 -20.83
C ASP A 129 1.31 -3.05 -19.43
N LEU A 130 2.24 -3.15 -18.47
CA LEU A 130 1.91 -3.49 -17.09
C LEU A 130 1.04 -2.40 -16.47
N LEU A 131 1.42 -1.14 -16.64
CA LEU A 131 0.67 0.03 -16.14
C LEU A 131 -0.76 0.03 -16.70
N SER A 132 -0.93 -0.22 -18.00
CA SER A 132 -2.25 -0.27 -18.64
C SER A 132 -3.13 -1.38 -18.03
N ARG A 133 -2.61 -2.61 -17.94
CA ARG A 133 -3.35 -3.75 -17.38
C ARG A 133 -3.64 -3.60 -15.88
N PHE A 134 -2.69 -3.05 -15.12
CA PHE A 134 -2.84 -2.76 -13.71
C PHE A 134 -3.86 -1.64 -13.45
N TYR A 135 -3.64 -0.47 -14.05
CA TYR A 135 -4.38 0.75 -13.73
C TYR A 135 -5.70 0.81 -14.49
N LEU A 136 -5.68 0.74 -15.82
CA LEU A 136 -6.91 0.80 -16.62
C LEU A 136 -7.71 -0.50 -16.50
N GLY A 137 -7.04 -1.64 -16.60
CA GLY A 137 -7.68 -2.96 -16.48
C GLY A 137 -8.19 -3.25 -15.07
N PHE A 138 -7.30 -3.61 -14.15
CA PHE A 138 -7.73 -4.08 -12.84
C PHE A 138 -8.33 -2.96 -11.96
N CYS A 139 -7.62 -1.84 -11.82
CA CYS A 139 -8.04 -0.78 -10.91
C CYS A 139 -9.30 -0.07 -11.40
N LYS A 140 -9.34 0.40 -12.66
CA LYS A 140 -10.44 1.20 -13.18
C LYS A 140 -11.61 0.41 -13.75
N GLN A 141 -11.41 -0.77 -14.34
CA GLN A 141 -12.53 -1.58 -14.85
C GLN A 141 -13.10 -2.57 -13.82
N HIS A 142 -12.33 -2.98 -12.81
CA HIS A 142 -12.82 -3.95 -11.81
C HIS A 142 -12.99 -3.37 -10.40
N LEU A 143 -11.93 -2.83 -9.78
CA LEU A 143 -12.01 -2.36 -8.39
C LEU A 143 -12.89 -1.13 -8.25
N TRP A 144 -12.67 -0.13 -9.10
CA TRP A 144 -13.40 1.14 -9.02
C TRP A 144 -14.92 0.98 -9.16
N PRO A 145 -15.45 0.25 -10.17
CA PRO A 145 -16.89 0.02 -10.28
C PRO A 145 -17.45 -0.77 -9.10
N LEU A 146 -16.74 -1.79 -8.64
CA LEU A 146 -17.15 -2.62 -7.51
C LEU A 146 -17.24 -1.82 -6.20
N PHE A 147 -16.30 -0.91 -5.94
CA PHE A 147 -16.32 -0.04 -4.75
C PHE A 147 -17.40 1.03 -4.82
N HIS A 148 -17.82 1.43 -6.01
CA HIS A 148 -18.87 2.43 -6.22
C HIS A 148 -20.25 1.82 -6.49
N TYR A 149 -20.45 0.54 -6.15
CA TYR A 149 -21.72 -0.17 -6.34
C TYR A 149 -22.21 -0.20 -7.80
N MET A 150 -21.30 0.03 -8.75
CA MET A 150 -21.55 -0.10 -10.18
C MET A 150 -21.32 -1.57 -10.55
N LEU A 151 -22.32 -2.40 -10.24
CA LEU A 151 -22.31 -3.79 -10.66
C LEU A 151 -22.37 -3.86 -12.20
N PRO A 152 -21.60 -4.76 -12.84
CA PRO A 152 -21.73 -4.99 -14.26
C PRO A 152 -23.16 -5.38 -14.63
N LEU A 153 -23.88 -4.49 -15.31
CA LEU A 153 -25.22 -4.77 -15.82
C LEU A 153 -25.20 -5.66 -17.07
N SER A 154 -24.02 -5.86 -17.69
CA SER A 154 -23.81 -6.76 -18.83
C SER A 154 -22.42 -7.38 -18.82
N ALA A 155 -22.25 -8.49 -19.56
CA ALA A 155 -20.96 -9.15 -19.78
C ALA A 155 -19.93 -8.26 -20.49
N GLU A 156 -20.37 -7.16 -21.11
CA GLU A 156 -19.50 -6.17 -21.78
C GLU A 156 -19.05 -5.06 -20.81
N LEU A 157 -19.83 -4.77 -19.77
CA LEU A 157 -19.57 -3.72 -18.76
C LEU A 157 -18.77 -4.22 -17.54
N GLY A 158 -18.58 -5.53 -17.42
CA GLY A 158 -17.72 -6.13 -16.41
C GLY A 158 -17.37 -7.54 -16.82
N GLY A 159 -16.57 -7.60 -17.88
CA GLY A 159 -16.07 -8.83 -18.49
C GLY A 159 -15.66 -9.88 -17.46
N ARG A 160 -15.68 -11.14 -17.90
CA ARG A 160 -15.22 -12.28 -17.10
C ARG A 160 -13.88 -11.91 -16.44
N PHE A 161 -13.77 -12.16 -15.13
CA PHE A 161 -12.56 -11.86 -14.38
C PHE A 161 -11.33 -12.37 -15.12
N ASP A 162 -10.49 -11.43 -15.55
CA ASP A 162 -9.28 -11.75 -16.27
C ASP A 162 -8.14 -11.94 -15.26
N ARG A 163 -7.69 -13.19 -15.16
CA ARG A 163 -6.58 -13.57 -14.28
C ARG A 163 -5.28 -12.85 -14.67
N SER A 164 -5.12 -12.46 -15.93
CA SER A 164 -3.95 -11.70 -16.39
C SER A 164 -3.93 -10.27 -15.82
N LEU A 165 -5.10 -9.65 -15.63
CA LEU A 165 -5.23 -8.34 -14.99
C LEU A 165 -4.92 -8.43 -13.49
N TRP A 166 -5.38 -9.50 -12.83
CA TRP A 166 -4.98 -9.78 -11.45
C TRP A 166 -3.47 -9.98 -11.31
N GLN A 167 -2.85 -10.75 -12.21
CA GLN A 167 -1.40 -10.93 -12.21
C GLN A 167 -0.65 -9.60 -12.45
N ALA A 168 -1.16 -8.73 -13.32
CA ALA A 168 -0.63 -7.39 -13.50
C ALA A 168 -0.73 -6.57 -12.20
N TYR A 169 -1.85 -6.64 -11.49
CA TYR A 169 -2.03 -5.98 -10.19
C TYR A 169 -1.04 -6.47 -9.13
N VAL A 170 -0.83 -7.79 -9.04
CA VAL A 170 0.19 -8.42 -8.18
C VAL A 170 1.59 -7.98 -8.55
N SER A 171 1.91 -7.94 -9.84
CA SER A 171 3.24 -7.57 -10.33
C SER A 171 3.56 -6.09 -10.08
N ALA A 172 2.59 -5.20 -10.31
CA ALA A 172 2.73 -3.78 -10.00
C ALA A 172 2.95 -3.57 -8.49
N ASN A 173 2.13 -4.18 -7.63
CA ASN A 173 2.28 -4.07 -6.18
C ASN A 173 3.64 -4.63 -5.69
N LYS A 174 4.17 -5.66 -6.34
CA LYS A 174 5.51 -6.19 -6.05
C LYS A 174 6.60 -5.16 -6.39
N ILE A 175 6.52 -4.49 -7.54
CA ILE A 175 7.47 -3.42 -7.91
C ILE A 175 7.44 -2.29 -6.88
N PHE A 176 6.25 -1.89 -6.43
CA PHE A 176 6.10 -0.90 -5.36
C PHE A 176 6.74 -1.39 -4.05
N ALA A 177 6.54 -2.66 -3.68
CA ALA A 177 7.17 -3.22 -2.50
C ALA A 177 8.69 -3.15 -2.62
N ASP A 178 9.25 -3.59 -3.75
CA ASP A 178 10.70 -3.58 -3.99
C ASP A 178 11.27 -2.15 -3.89
N LYS A 179 10.56 -1.14 -4.39
CA LYS A 179 10.97 0.28 -4.24
C LYS A 179 10.94 0.79 -2.81
N ILE A 180 10.01 0.30 -1.98
CA ILE A 180 10.01 0.62 -0.55
C ILE A 180 11.18 -0.06 0.16
N LEU A 181 11.51 -1.31 -0.21
CA LEU A 181 12.63 -2.05 0.37
C LEU A 181 13.98 -1.35 0.13
N GLU A 182 14.12 -0.58 -0.96
CA GLU A 182 15.34 0.19 -1.25
C GLU A 182 15.60 1.32 -0.23
N VAL A 183 14.54 1.86 0.39
CA VAL A 183 14.67 3.05 1.24
C VAL A 183 14.31 2.83 2.71
N ILE A 184 13.54 1.79 3.04
CA ILE A 184 12.98 1.59 4.39
C ILE A 184 14.00 1.20 5.46
N CYS A 185 13.81 1.75 6.66
CA CYS A 185 14.44 1.37 7.93
C CYS A 185 13.37 0.66 8.80
N PRO A 186 13.31 -0.68 8.81
CA PRO A 186 12.12 -1.43 9.27
C PRO A 186 11.70 -1.24 10.74
N ASP A 187 12.63 -0.89 11.63
CA ASP A 187 12.35 -0.71 13.06
C ASP A 187 11.99 0.74 13.44
N GLU A 188 12.23 1.69 12.53
CA GLU A 188 12.07 3.13 12.78
C GLU A 188 10.93 3.74 11.95
N ASP A 189 10.78 3.29 10.70
CA ASP A 189 9.86 3.89 9.74
C ASP A 189 8.41 3.47 9.95
N PHE A 190 7.51 4.40 9.64
CA PHE A 190 6.10 4.13 9.41
C PHE A 190 5.81 4.12 7.91
N VAL A 191 5.25 3.03 7.39
CA VAL A 191 4.81 2.95 5.99
C VAL A 191 3.32 3.16 5.93
N TRP A 192 2.89 4.16 5.15
CA TRP A 192 1.49 4.50 4.97
C TRP A 192 1.06 4.34 3.52
N VAL A 193 0.23 3.34 3.27
CA VAL A 193 -0.23 2.94 1.93
C VAL A 193 -1.59 3.56 1.64
N HIS A 194 -1.76 4.14 0.47
CA HIS A 194 -2.98 4.81 0.07
C HIS A 194 -3.68 4.14 -1.11
N ASP A 195 -4.99 4.02 -0.94
CA ASP A 195 -6.00 3.73 -1.95
C ASP A 195 -6.03 2.30 -2.51
N TYR A 196 -7.08 2.01 -3.29
CA TYR A 196 -7.37 0.67 -3.83
C TYR A 196 -6.32 0.14 -4.83
N HIS A 197 -5.42 0.99 -5.30
CA HIS A 197 -4.33 0.62 -6.20
C HIS A 197 -3.32 -0.33 -5.53
N LEU A 198 -3.17 -0.24 -4.20
CA LEU A 198 -2.07 -0.87 -3.46
C LEU A 198 -2.54 -1.77 -2.30
N MET A 199 -3.70 -2.40 -2.43
CA MET A 199 -4.33 -3.17 -1.33
C MET A 199 -3.55 -4.45 -0.98
N ILE A 200 -2.79 -4.99 -1.92
CA ILE A 200 -1.97 -6.20 -1.68
C ILE A 200 -0.53 -5.91 -1.24
N LEU A 201 -0.13 -4.63 -1.28
CA LEU A 201 1.19 -4.17 -0.87
C LEU A 201 1.57 -4.58 0.57
N PRO A 202 0.68 -4.48 1.58
CA PRO A 202 1.04 -4.83 2.96
C PRO A 202 1.51 -6.29 3.12
N THR A 203 0.98 -7.23 2.33
CA THR A 203 1.44 -8.63 2.35
C THR A 203 2.90 -8.76 1.96
N PHE A 204 3.34 -8.02 0.92
CA PHE A 204 4.72 -8.06 0.47
C PHE A 204 5.68 -7.52 1.53
N LEU A 205 5.29 -6.40 2.17
CA LEU A 205 6.10 -5.78 3.22
C LEU A 205 6.17 -6.64 4.48
N ARG A 206 5.04 -7.15 4.97
CA ARG A 206 5.01 -7.97 6.21
C ARG A 206 5.75 -9.30 6.06
N LYS A 207 5.84 -9.84 4.85
CA LYS A 207 6.64 -11.03 4.56
C LYS A 207 8.15 -10.77 4.65
N ARG A 208 8.60 -9.56 4.28
CA ARG A 208 10.03 -9.18 4.35
C ARG A 208 10.41 -8.67 5.73
N PHE A 209 9.54 -7.87 6.34
CA PHE A 209 9.72 -7.26 7.65
C PHE A 209 8.49 -7.51 8.51
N ASN A 210 8.59 -8.41 9.48
CA ASN A 210 7.45 -8.78 10.33
C ASN A 210 7.08 -7.69 11.37
N ARG A 211 7.97 -6.72 11.63
CA ARG A 211 7.81 -5.66 12.65
C ARG A 211 7.60 -4.26 12.08
N VAL A 212 7.60 -4.12 10.75
CA VAL A 212 7.38 -2.82 10.09
C VAL A 212 6.02 -2.25 10.50
N LYS A 213 5.98 -0.98 10.88
CA LYS A 213 4.73 -0.29 11.23
C LYS A 213 4.00 0.07 9.93
N LEU A 214 2.80 -0.47 9.74
CA LEU A 214 2.03 -0.35 8.48
C LEU A 214 0.65 0.27 8.70
N GLY A 215 0.41 1.40 8.04
CA GLY A 215 -0.92 1.97 7.87
C GLY A 215 -1.44 1.76 6.45
N PHE A 216 -2.74 1.56 6.32
CA PHE A 216 -3.45 1.61 5.04
C PHE A 216 -4.63 2.59 5.15
N PHE A 217 -4.87 3.41 4.12
CA PHE A 217 -6.05 4.27 4.06
C PHE A 217 -6.76 4.14 2.72
N LEU A 218 -8.05 3.81 2.75
CA LEU A 218 -8.88 3.73 1.54
C LEU A 218 -9.62 5.06 1.30
N HIS A 219 -9.35 5.69 0.16
CA HIS A 219 -10.02 6.93 -0.24
C HIS A 219 -11.36 6.68 -0.94
N SER A 220 -11.56 5.47 -1.48
CA SER A 220 -12.84 5.06 -2.06
C SER A 220 -13.82 4.52 -1.01
N PRO A 221 -15.12 4.47 -1.29
CA PRO A 221 -16.07 3.73 -0.47
C PRO A 221 -15.68 2.26 -0.37
N PHE A 222 -15.97 1.62 0.76
CA PHE A 222 -15.87 0.17 0.89
C PHE A 222 -17.25 -0.45 0.71
N PRO A 223 -17.43 -1.38 -0.25
CA PRO A 223 -18.75 -1.90 -0.59
C PRO A 223 -19.26 -2.89 0.47
N SER A 224 -20.57 -3.07 0.52
CA SER A 224 -21.19 -4.07 1.40
C SER A 224 -20.73 -5.48 1.04
N SER A 225 -20.81 -6.41 2.00
CA SER A 225 -20.36 -7.80 1.80
C SER A 225 -21.13 -8.55 0.71
N GLU A 226 -22.36 -8.13 0.39
CA GLU A 226 -23.13 -8.67 -0.74
C GLU A 226 -22.55 -8.29 -2.10
N ILE A 227 -21.92 -7.13 -2.21
CA ILE A 227 -21.28 -6.66 -3.43
C ILE A 227 -19.83 -7.16 -3.48
N TYR A 228 -19.09 -7.04 -2.38
CA TYR A 228 -17.69 -7.44 -2.31
C TYR A 228 -17.47 -8.92 -2.64
N LYS A 229 -18.44 -9.80 -2.32
CA LYS A 229 -18.34 -11.25 -2.63
C LYS A 229 -18.25 -11.58 -4.12
N THR A 230 -18.65 -10.64 -4.98
CA THR A 230 -18.56 -10.79 -6.43
C THR A 230 -17.11 -10.67 -6.94
N LEU A 231 -16.20 -10.09 -6.16
CA LEU A 231 -14.78 -10.02 -6.48
C LEU A 231 -14.12 -11.41 -6.34
N PRO A 232 -13.49 -11.95 -7.40
CA PRO A 232 -12.86 -13.28 -7.30
C PRO A 232 -11.64 -13.31 -6.38
N ALA A 233 -10.82 -12.24 -6.38
CA ALA A 233 -9.62 -12.10 -5.54
C ALA A 233 -9.91 -11.49 -4.15
N ARG A 234 -11.14 -11.66 -3.65
CA ARG A 234 -11.63 -11.05 -2.41
C ARG A 234 -10.84 -11.46 -1.18
N GLU A 235 -10.47 -12.73 -1.06
CA GLU A 235 -9.79 -13.23 0.13
C GLU A 235 -8.35 -12.75 0.18
N GLU A 236 -7.65 -12.75 -0.95
CA GLU A 236 -6.29 -12.27 -1.08
C GLU A 236 -6.18 -10.79 -0.72
N ILE A 237 -7.12 -9.97 -1.18
CA ILE A 237 -7.16 -8.54 -0.86
C ILE A 237 -7.45 -8.32 0.63
N LEU A 238 -8.49 -8.94 1.20
CA LEU A 238 -8.81 -8.78 2.62
C LEU A 238 -7.66 -9.23 3.53
N ARG A 239 -7.10 -10.42 3.26
CA ARG A 239 -5.96 -10.95 4.03
C ARG A 239 -4.76 -10.02 3.93
N SER A 240 -4.56 -9.38 2.79
CA SER A 240 -3.50 -8.40 2.68
C SER A 240 -3.74 -7.15 3.49
N LEU A 241 -4.94 -6.58 3.43
CA LEU A 241 -5.24 -5.39 4.24
C LEU A 241 -5.05 -5.67 5.73
N LEU A 242 -5.46 -6.85 6.20
CA LEU A 242 -5.28 -7.32 7.57
C LEU A 242 -3.82 -7.52 7.99
N ASN A 243 -2.86 -7.47 7.04
CA ASN A 243 -1.44 -7.36 7.38
C ASN A 243 -1.04 -5.93 7.76
N SER A 244 -1.93 -4.93 7.75
CA SER A 244 -1.65 -3.57 8.22
C SER A 244 -1.93 -3.47 9.73
N ASP A 245 -1.18 -2.64 10.44
CA ASP A 245 -1.44 -2.34 11.87
C ASP A 245 -2.63 -1.39 12.04
N LEU A 246 -2.83 -0.49 11.07
CA LEU A 246 -3.96 0.44 11.04
C LEU A 246 -4.60 0.46 9.65
N ILE A 247 -5.93 0.41 9.60
CA ILE A 247 -6.71 0.53 8.37
C ILE A 247 -7.73 1.66 8.55
N GLY A 248 -7.60 2.72 7.76
CA GLY A 248 -8.46 3.89 7.81
C GLY A 248 -9.43 3.98 6.64
N PHE A 249 -10.59 4.57 6.90
CA PHE A 249 -11.65 4.86 5.94
C PHE A 249 -12.20 6.27 6.20
N HIS A 250 -12.85 6.88 5.21
CA HIS A 250 -13.51 8.18 5.38
C HIS A 250 -14.71 8.17 6.35
N THR A 251 -15.43 7.05 6.46
CA THR A 251 -16.63 6.95 7.29
C THR A 251 -16.66 5.65 8.08
N PHE A 252 -17.37 5.68 9.21
CA PHE A 252 -17.60 4.49 10.04
C PHE A 252 -18.38 3.40 9.29
N ASP A 253 -19.28 3.77 8.37
CA ASP A 253 -20.02 2.80 7.56
C ASP A 253 -19.11 1.98 6.64
N TYR A 254 -18.09 2.62 6.04
CA TYR A 254 -17.12 1.91 5.21
C TYR A 254 -16.29 0.93 6.05
N ALA A 255 -15.85 1.36 7.24
CA ALA A 255 -15.20 0.47 8.19
C ALA A 255 -16.11 -0.73 8.52
N ARG A 256 -17.36 -0.50 8.91
CA ARG A 256 -18.36 -1.55 9.21
C ARG A 256 -18.55 -2.53 8.05
N HIS A 257 -18.57 -2.05 6.81
CA HIS A 257 -18.65 -2.93 5.63
C HIS A 257 -17.40 -3.78 5.45
N PHE A 258 -16.21 -3.22 5.66
CA PHE A 258 -14.95 -3.98 5.67
C PHE A 258 -14.96 -5.07 6.75
N LEU A 259 -15.44 -4.77 7.95
CA LEU A 259 -15.58 -5.72 9.06
C LEU A 259 -16.50 -6.88 8.70
N SER A 260 -17.67 -6.54 8.14
CA SER A 260 -18.64 -7.51 7.67
C SER A 260 -18.05 -8.44 6.60
N CYS A 261 -17.21 -7.91 5.70
CA CYS A 261 -16.52 -8.72 4.70
C CYS A 261 -15.49 -9.65 5.35
N CYS A 262 -14.66 -9.14 6.28
CA CYS A 262 -13.69 -9.95 7.02
C CYS A 262 -14.38 -11.09 7.78
N SER A 263 -15.48 -10.80 8.47
CA SER A 263 -16.23 -11.82 9.21
C SER A 263 -16.87 -12.87 8.30
N ARG A 264 -17.59 -12.44 7.25
CA ARG A 264 -18.33 -13.38 6.38
C ARG A 264 -17.44 -14.19 5.45
N MET A 265 -16.29 -13.66 5.04
CA MET A 265 -15.40 -14.32 4.07
C MET A 265 -14.24 -15.05 4.72
N LEU A 266 -13.70 -14.51 5.82
CA LEU A 266 -12.54 -15.07 6.50
C LEU A 266 -12.91 -15.76 7.82
N GLY A 267 -14.16 -15.66 8.27
CA GLY A 267 -14.63 -16.25 9.53
C GLY A 267 -14.11 -15.55 10.78
N LEU A 268 -13.67 -14.30 10.67
CA LEU A 268 -13.09 -13.55 11.79
C LEU A 268 -14.17 -12.96 12.70
N THR A 269 -13.94 -13.02 14.00
CA THR A 269 -14.72 -12.29 15.02
C THR A 269 -14.04 -10.96 15.33
N TYR A 270 -14.83 -9.96 15.71
CA TYR A 270 -14.30 -8.63 16.01
C TYR A 270 -15.01 -7.99 17.19
N GLU A 271 -14.25 -7.18 17.92
CA GLU A 271 -14.74 -6.42 19.05
C GLU A 271 -14.75 -4.93 18.67
N SER A 272 -15.85 -4.24 18.97
CA SER A 272 -15.98 -2.82 18.70
C SER A 272 -15.91 -2.03 20.00
N ASN A 273 -14.81 -1.29 20.21
CA ASN A 273 -14.66 -0.36 21.34
C ASN A 273 -14.70 1.11 20.84
N GLY A 274 -15.84 1.53 20.29
CA GLY A 274 -16.04 2.91 19.81
C GLY A 274 -15.46 3.18 18.42
N ASP A 275 -14.83 4.35 18.22
CA ASP A 275 -14.28 4.82 16.94
C ASP A 275 -12.98 4.10 16.51
N ILE A 276 -12.37 3.32 17.42
CA ILE A 276 -11.19 2.49 17.17
C ILE A 276 -11.63 1.03 17.26
N LEU A 277 -11.36 0.28 16.18
CA LEU A 277 -11.75 -1.12 16.04
C LEU A 277 -10.48 -1.97 16.03
N ASP A 278 -10.22 -2.63 17.15
CA ASP A 278 -9.08 -3.54 17.31
C ASP A 278 -9.40 -4.93 16.75
N TRP A 279 -8.51 -5.44 15.91
CA TRP A 279 -8.61 -6.78 15.32
C TRP A 279 -7.57 -7.68 15.96
N ASN A 280 -7.95 -8.37 17.03
CA ASN A 280 -7.12 -9.46 17.55
C ASN A 280 -7.23 -10.66 16.60
N ILE A 281 -6.29 -10.77 15.66
CA ILE A 281 -6.04 -12.03 14.96
C ILE A 281 -5.39 -12.97 15.98
N MET A 282 -6.19 -13.85 16.59
CA MET A 282 -5.67 -15.06 17.22
C MET A 282 -5.01 -15.87 16.10
N ALA A 283 -3.69 -15.79 16.01
CA ALA A 283 -2.89 -16.55 15.08
C ALA A 283 -2.92 -18.04 15.49
N GLU A 284 -3.97 -18.74 15.10
CA GLU A 284 -4.00 -20.19 14.93
C GLU A 284 -4.39 -20.55 13.49
N LEU A 285 -3.61 -20.11 12.49
CA LEU A 285 -3.62 -20.68 11.13
C LEU A 285 -2.23 -20.58 10.46
#